data_AF-A0A4Q3A9E9-F1
#
_entry.id   AF-A0A4Q3A9E9-F1
#
_cell.length_a   1.000
_cell.length_b   1.000
_cell.length_c   1.000
_cell.angle_alpha   90.00
_cell.angle_beta   90.00
_cell.angle_gamma   90.00
#
_symmetry.space_group_name_H-M   'P 1'
#
loop_
_entity.id
_entity.type
_entity.pdbx_description
1 polymer ?
#
loop_
_entity_poly.entity_id
_entity_poly.type
_entity_poly.pdbx_seq_one_letter_code
_entity_poly.pdbx_strand_id
1 'polypeptide(L)'
;LWLHARADEPGRTPNQQSDLAVSGATGMGLDALWARMTQLAAALLPPPDLVALNMRQRGLCLSASQSLVAATSEADLLLVAEHLRSALRAFDAITGRAGVEAMLDALFGRFCIGK
;
A
#
# COMPACT_ATOMS: atom_id res chain seq x y z
N LEU A 1 3.75 -11.26 13.34
CA LEU A 1 4.40 -12.58 13.18
C LEU A 1 5.77 -12.51 13.81
N TRP A 2 5.89 -12.99 15.03
CA TRP A 2 7.14 -13.05 15.78
C TRP A 2 7.82 -14.40 15.55
N LEU A 3 9.09 -14.38 15.19
CA LEU A 3 9.85 -15.60 14.88
C LEU A 3 10.86 -15.91 15.96
N HIS A 4 10.88 -17.17 16.39
CA HIS A 4 11.97 -17.76 17.14
C HIS A 4 13.02 -18.30 16.17
N ALA A 5 13.96 -17.43 15.78
CA ALA A 5 15.04 -17.78 14.86
C ALA A 5 16.15 -18.60 15.54
N ARG A 6 16.87 -19.39 14.72
CA ARG A 6 17.96 -20.29 15.13
C ARG A 6 17.50 -21.34 16.14
N ALA A 7 16.30 -21.86 15.92
CA ALA A 7 15.67 -22.83 16.80
C ALA A 7 16.34 -24.22 16.77
N ASP A 8 17.36 -24.40 15.91
CA ASP A 8 18.27 -25.54 15.88
C ASP A 8 19.45 -25.43 16.88
N GLU A 9 19.71 -24.23 17.45
CA GLU A 9 20.79 -24.05 18.42
C GLU A 9 20.46 -24.70 19.78
N PRO A 10 21.35 -25.55 20.34
CA PRO A 10 21.17 -26.12 21.67
C PRO A 10 21.04 -25.04 22.76
N GLY A 11 20.09 -25.20 23.68
CA GLY A 11 19.84 -24.24 24.77
C GLY A 11 19.05 -22.99 24.36
N ARG A 12 18.69 -22.87 23.07
CA ARG A 12 17.80 -21.83 22.57
C ARG A 12 16.36 -22.19 22.94
N THR A 13 15.70 -21.36 23.75
CA THR A 13 14.30 -21.55 24.13
C THR A 13 13.39 -20.49 23.50
N PRO A 14 12.17 -20.86 23.06
CA PRO A 14 11.23 -19.90 22.49
C PRO A 14 10.78 -18.89 23.55
N ASN A 15 10.70 -17.62 23.15
CA ASN A 15 10.01 -16.61 23.96
C ASN A 15 8.49 -16.89 23.89
N GLN A 16 7.75 -16.65 24.97
CA GLN A 16 6.29 -16.84 25.05
C GLN A 16 5.52 -16.06 23.97
N GLN A 17 6.12 -15.02 23.40
CA GLN A 17 5.55 -14.20 22.32
C GLN A 17 5.89 -14.69 20.91
N SER A 18 6.63 -15.81 20.77
CA SER A 18 7.05 -16.30 19.45
C SER A 18 5.91 -17.08 18.80
N ASP A 19 5.49 -16.66 17.61
CA ASP A 19 4.42 -17.32 16.84
C ASP A 19 4.91 -18.59 16.13
N LEU A 20 6.18 -18.62 15.69
CA LEU A 20 6.79 -19.72 14.94
C LEU A 20 8.28 -19.87 15.25
N ALA A 21 8.77 -21.11 15.33
CA ALA A 21 10.19 -21.43 15.41
C ALA A 21 10.75 -21.77 14.03
N VAL A 22 11.90 -21.19 13.67
CA VAL A 22 12.52 -21.37 12.35
C VAL A 22 14.03 -21.56 12.45
N SER A 23 14.58 -22.32 11.52
CA SER A 23 16.02 -22.42 11.28
C SER A 23 16.32 -22.23 9.80
N GLY A 24 17.14 -21.23 9.49
CA GLY A 24 17.65 -21.05 8.13
C GLY A 24 18.70 -22.09 7.74
N ALA A 25 19.37 -22.71 8.72
CA ALA A 25 20.42 -23.70 8.46
C ALA A 25 19.83 -25.07 8.13
N THR A 26 18.78 -25.50 8.84
CA THR A 26 18.15 -26.81 8.64
C THR A 26 16.90 -26.76 7.76
N GLY A 27 16.37 -25.57 7.51
CA GLY A 27 15.09 -25.37 6.81
C GLY A 27 13.86 -25.60 7.70
N MET A 28 14.05 -25.97 8.97
CA MET A 28 12.96 -26.20 9.91
C MET A 28 12.03 -24.98 10.01
N GLY A 29 10.72 -25.22 9.92
CA GLY A 29 9.70 -24.20 10.11
C GLY A 29 9.52 -23.22 8.95
N LEU A 30 10.33 -23.30 7.89
CA LEU A 30 10.23 -22.38 6.75
C LEU A 30 8.93 -22.57 5.95
N ASP A 31 8.46 -23.81 5.77
CA ASP A 31 7.18 -24.07 5.09
C ASP A 31 6.00 -23.47 5.86
N ALA A 32 6.02 -23.63 7.20
CA ALA A 32 5.02 -23.02 8.07
C ALA A 32 5.10 -21.49 8.04
N LEU A 33 6.31 -20.92 7.98
CA LEU A 33 6.51 -19.48 7.81
C LEU A 33 5.90 -18.99 6.49
N TRP A 34 6.20 -19.66 5.37
CA TRP A 34 5.65 -19.32 4.06
C TRP A 34 4.12 -19.38 4.02
N ALA A 35 3.54 -20.44 4.58
CA ALA A 35 2.09 -20.57 4.68
C ALA A 35 1.47 -19.42 5.50
N ARG A 36 2.09 -19.05 6.62
CA ARG A 36 1.60 -17.96 7.48
C ARG A 36 1.77 -16.58 6.84
N MET A 37 2.86 -16.34 6.14
CA MET A 37 3.03 -15.12 5.34
C MET A 37 1.98 -15.02 4.24
N THR A 38 1.67 -16.13 3.57
CA THR A 38 0.64 -16.18 2.52
C THR A 38 -0.74 -15.87 3.08
N GLN A 39 -1.10 -16.43 4.25
CA GLN A 39 -2.36 -16.13 4.93
C GLN A 39 -2.48 -14.65 5.31
N LEU A 40 -1.41 -14.07 5.87
CA LEU A 40 -1.38 -12.64 6.21
C LEU A 40 -1.49 -11.76 4.97
N ALA A 41 -0.78 -12.11 3.89
CA ALA A 41 -0.82 -11.38 2.64
C ALA A 41 -2.23 -11.42 2.03
N ALA A 42 -2.89 -12.58 2.00
CA ALA A 42 -4.26 -12.72 1.49
C ALA A 42 -5.28 -11.87 2.26
N ALA A 43 -5.06 -11.63 3.55
CA ALA A 43 -5.93 -10.77 4.37
C ALA A 43 -5.65 -9.27 4.19
N LEU A 44 -4.44 -8.89 3.79
CA LEU A 44 -4.02 -7.49 3.67
C LEU A 44 -4.09 -6.94 2.23
N LEU A 45 -3.89 -7.82 1.25
CA LEU A 45 -3.89 -7.44 -0.15
C LEU A 45 -5.32 -7.43 -0.69
N PRO A 46 -5.67 -6.43 -1.51
CA PRO A 46 -6.93 -6.46 -2.24
C PRO A 46 -6.96 -7.69 -3.17
N PRO A 47 -8.17 -8.20 -3.51
CA PRO A 47 -8.34 -9.21 -4.55
C PRO A 47 -7.56 -8.86 -5.83
N PRO A 48 -7.04 -9.87 -6.56
CA PRO A 48 -6.26 -9.64 -7.78
C PRO A 48 -7.03 -8.86 -8.85
N ASP A 49 -8.36 -8.86 -8.77
CA ASP A 49 -9.27 -8.21 -9.71
C ASP A 49 -9.44 -6.70 -9.43
N LEU A 50 -8.86 -6.19 -8.34
CA LEU A 50 -8.87 -4.77 -8.01
C LEU A 50 -7.58 -4.08 -8.44
N VAL A 51 -7.73 -2.85 -8.94
CA VAL A 51 -6.59 -2.00 -9.29
C VAL A 51 -5.80 -1.66 -8.03
N ALA A 52 -4.58 -2.17 -7.92
CA ALA A 52 -3.64 -1.77 -6.89
C ALA A 52 -3.17 -0.33 -7.15
N LEU A 53 -3.59 0.60 -6.30
CA LEU A 53 -3.16 1.99 -6.38
C LEU A 53 -1.78 2.16 -5.73
N ASN A 54 -0.87 2.85 -6.43
CA ASN A 54 0.39 3.28 -5.81
C ASN A 54 0.15 4.40 -4.78
N MET A 55 1.17 4.73 -3.97
CA MET A 55 1.05 5.73 -2.89
C MET A 55 0.54 7.10 -3.40
N ARG A 56 1.01 7.55 -4.57
CA ARG A 56 0.56 8.82 -5.18
C ARG A 56 -0.92 8.77 -5.53
N GLN A 57 -1.36 7.72 -6.23
CA GLN A 57 -2.75 7.53 -6.63
C GLN A 57 -3.67 7.43 -5.41
N ARG A 58 -3.25 6.70 -4.36
CA ARG A 58 -4.00 6.62 -3.09
C ARG A 58 -4.17 8.00 -2.46
N GLY A 59 -3.11 8.80 -2.40
CA GLY A 59 -3.17 10.18 -1.89
C GLY A 59 -4.18 11.03 -2.66
N LEU A 60 -4.16 10.97 -3.99
CA LEU A 60 -5.10 11.70 -4.82
C LEU A 60 -6.56 11.23 -4.65
N CYS A 61 -6.79 9.91 -4.54
CA CYS A 61 -8.12 9.39 -4.25
C CYS A 61 -8.65 9.85 -2.89
N LEU A 62 -7.78 9.92 -1.88
CA LEU A 62 -8.14 10.45 -0.55
C LEU A 62 -8.49 11.94 -0.63
N SER A 63 -7.70 12.76 -1.31
CA SER A 63 -8.00 14.18 -1.50
C SER A 63 -9.31 14.42 -2.25
N ALA A 64 -9.59 13.62 -3.29
CA ALA A 64 -10.85 13.67 -4.00
C ALA A 64 -12.02 13.30 -3.08
N SER A 65 -11.90 12.20 -2.33
CA SER A 65 -12.92 11.76 -1.37
C SER A 65 -13.18 12.79 -0.29
N GLN A 66 -12.14 13.41 0.28
CA GLN A 66 -12.29 14.46 1.29
C GLN A 66 -13.02 15.68 0.74
N SER A 67 -12.69 16.09 -0.49
CA SER A 67 -13.36 17.21 -1.15
C SER A 67 -14.85 16.91 -1.41
N LEU A 68 -15.17 15.69 -1.86
CA LEU A 68 -16.56 15.28 -2.06
C LEU A 68 -17.35 15.24 -0.75
N VAL A 69 -16.76 14.73 0.34
CA VAL A 69 -17.40 14.74 1.66
C VAL A 69 -17.65 16.18 2.13
N ALA A 70 -16.66 17.07 2.00
CA ALA A 70 -16.81 18.48 2.37
C ALA A 70 -17.96 19.16 1.60
N ALA A 71 -18.11 18.86 0.30
CA ALA A 71 -19.21 19.37 -0.50
C ALA A 71 -20.60 18.97 0.02
N THR A 72 -20.73 17.79 0.65
CA THR A 72 -22.03 17.34 1.22
C THR A 72 -22.43 18.07 2.49
N SER A 73 -21.45 18.64 3.21
CA SER A 73 -21.67 19.39 4.45
C SER A 73 -21.78 20.90 4.26
N GLU A 74 -21.64 21.39 3.02
CA GLU A 74 -21.57 22.82 2.71
C GLU A 74 -22.91 23.34 2.18
N ALA A 75 -23.29 24.55 2.62
CA ALA A 75 -24.55 25.19 2.24
C ALA A 75 -24.36 26.27 1.17
N ASP A 76 -23.19 26.93 1.14
CA ASP A 76 -22.89 27.92 0.11
C ASP A 76 -22.56 27.23 -1.21
N LEU A 77 -23.39 27.48 -2.23
CA LEU A 77 -23.22 26.91 -3.57
C LEU A 77 -21.86 27.23 -4.20
N LEU A 78 -21.25 28.39 -3.87
CA LEU A 78 -19.92 28.75 -4.36
C LEU A 78 -18.84 27.84 -3.76
N LEU A 79 -18.95 27.54 -2.46
CA LEU A 79 -18.02 26.64 -1.76
C LEU A 79 -18.25 25.17 -2.17
N VAL A 80 -19.51 24.75 -2.34
CA VAL A 80 -19.84 23.44 -2.93
C VAL A 80 -19.16 23.30 -4.30
N ALA A 81 -19.29 24.30 -5.17
CA ALA A 81 -18.67 24.28 -6.49
C ALA A 81 -17.13 24.20 -6.39
N GLU A 82 -16.50 24.87 -5.43
CA GLU A 82 -15.05 24.80 -5.24
C GLU A 82 -14.56 23.42 -4.75
N HIS A 83 -15.31 22.79 -3.85
CA HIS A 83 -15.04 21.41 -3.44
C HIS A 83 -15.14 20.43 -4.62
N LEU A 84 -16.14 20.59 -5.49
CA LEU A 84 -16.28 19.77 -6.70
C LEU A 84 -15.13 20.01 -7.69
N ARG A 85 -14.70 21.26 -7.89
CA ARG A 85 -13.51 21.56 -8.72
C ARG A 85 -12.25 20.92 -8.14
N SER A 86 -12.08 20.93 -6.82
CA SER A 86 -10.96 20.30 -6.14
C SER A 86 -10.96 18.78 -6.35
N ALA A 87 -12.11 18.12 -6.23
CA ALA A 87 -12.26 16.70 -6.51
C ALA A 87 -11.91 16.37 -7.98
N LEU A 88 -12.40 17.17 -8.93
CA LEU A 88 -12.13 16.98 -10.35
C LEU A 88 -10.64 17.11 -10.68
N ARG A 89 -9.95 18.11 -10.12
CA ARG A 89 -8.48 18.27 -10.30
C ARG A 89 -7.70 17.05 -9.78
N ALA A 90 -8.13 16.46 -8.67
CA ALA A 90 -7.50 15.25 -8.14
C ALA A 90 -7.70 14.06 -9.10
N PHE A 91 -8.90 13.90 -9.69
CA PHE A 91 -9.14 12.88 -10.72
C PHE A 91 -8.34 13.12 -12.00
N ASP A 92 -8.20 14.37 -12.45
CA ASP A 92 -7.37 14.71 -13.59
C ASP A 92 -5.89 14.35 -13.33
N ALA A 93 -5.39 14.54 -12.11
CA ALA A 93 -4.03 14.16 -11.74
C ALA A 93 -3.83 12.63 -11.61
N ILE A 94 -4.89 11.88 -11.31
CA ILE A 94 -4.87 10.41 -11.31
C ILE A 94 -4.78 9.89 -12.75
N THR A 95 -5.60 10.44 -13.65
CA THR A 95 -5.69 10.02 -15.06
C THR A 95 -4.57 10.60 -15.94
N GLY A 96 -3.79 11.54 -15.42
CA GLY A 96 -2.69 12.19 -16.15
C GLY A 96 -3.14 13.36 -17.04
N ARG A 97 -4.40 13.81 -16.92
CA ARG A 97 -4.88 15.04 -17.59
C ARG A 97 -4.34 16.31 -16.96
N ALA A 98 -4.03 16.29 -15.66
CA ALA A 98 -3.38 17.41 -14.96
C ALA A 98 -1.89 17.09 -14.74
N GLY A 99 -1.01 17.80 -15.44
CA GLY A 99 0.43 17.81 -15.19
C GLY A 99 1.16 16.58 -15.74
N VAL A 100 1.53 16.65 -17.01
CA VAL A 100 2.40 15.68 -17.68
C VAL A 100 3.77 15.60 -16.97
N GLU A 101 4.30 16.72 -16.46
CA GLU A 101 5.70 16.82 -16.02
C GLU A 101 6.05 16.00 -14.76
N ALA A 102 5.25 16.09 -13.68
CA ALA A 102 5.55 15.35 -12.44
C ALA A 102 5.35 13.83 -12.55
N MET A 103 4.51 13.38 -13.50
CA MET A 103 4.33 11.96 -13.82
C MET A 103 5.54 11.44 -14.61
N LEU A 104 6.06 12.22 -15.57
CA LEU A 104 7.21 11.82 -16.38
C LEU A 104 8.48 11.68 -15.52
N ASP A 105 8.76 12.59 -14.59
CA ASP A 105 9.96 12.50 -13.74
C ASP A 105 9.96 11.24 -12.85
N ALA A 106 8.81 10.86 -12.30
CA ALA A 106 8.68 9.65 -11.47
C ALA A 106 8.66 8.36 -12.31
N LEU A 107 8.21 8.41 -13.56
CA LEU A 107 8.32 7.28 -14.49
C LEU A 107 9.78 7.11 -14.92
N PHE A 108 10.42 8.15 -15.45
CA PHE A 108 11.75 8.10 -16.07
C PHE A 108 12.92 8.05 -15.10
N GLY A 109 12.77 8.57 -13.87
CA GLY A 109 13.80 8.42 -12.83
C GLY A 109 13.99 6.99 -12.31
N ARG A 110 13.06 6.07 -12.62
CA ARG A 110 13.10 4.66 -12.17
C ARG A 110 13.54 3.69 -13.27
N PHE A 111 13.71 4.17 -14.50
CA PHE A 111 14.31 3.37 -15.56
C PHE A 111 15.82 3.52 -15.51
N CYS A 112 16.54 2.40 -15.64
CA CYS A 112 17.98 2.45 -15.88
C CYS A 112 18.23 3.24 -17.17
N ILE A 113 19.26 4.10 -17.18
CA ILE A 113 19.69 4.84 -18.38
C ILE A 113 19.90 3.83 -19.51
N GLY A 114 19.13 3.95 -20.59
CA GLY A 114 19.20 3.08 -21.77
C GLY A 114 17.92 2.30 -22.12
N LYS A 115 16.75 2.67 -21.60
CA LYS A 115 15.45 2.26 -22.17
C LYS A 115 14.67 3.47 -22.65
#